data_AF-A0A3S3R2K6-F1
#
_entry.id   AF-A0A3S3R2K6-F1
#
_cell.length_a   1.000
_cell.length_b   1.000
_cell.length_c   1.000
_cell.angle_alpha   90.00
_cell.angle_beta   90.00
_cell.angle_gamma   90.00
#
_symmetry.space_group_name_H-M   'P 1'
#
loop_
_entity.id
_entity.type
_entity.pdbx_description
1 polymer ?
#
loop_
_entity_poly.entity_id
_entity_poly.type
_entity_poly.pdbx_seq_one_letter_code
_entity_poly.pdbx_strand_id
1 'polypeptide(L)'
;MQVFESTFLEHMKQSHRFSRVAATVVYNEYIADRHHIHMNSTEWATQTEFIKYLGRTGKCKVEETPKGWFITYIDRDSKTIFKERLKNKRLKSDVAEEEKQVRTIMKQIERTEQLMPRPTSANGSFDLKHPYISFD
;
A
#
# COMPACT_ATOMS: atom_id res chain seq x y z
N MET A 1 15.33 10.87 -27.46
CA MET A 1 15.39 9.40 -27.38
C MET A 1 15.84 8.88 -26.02
N GLN A 2 17.06 9.23 -25.53
CA GLN A 2 17.54 8.80 -24.19
C GLN A 2 16.70 9.31 -23.01
N VAL A 3 15.96 10.42 -23.19
CA VAL A 3 15.19 11.09 -22.11
C VAL A 3 13.96 10.29 -21.67
N PHE A 4 13.26 9.60 -22.58
CA PHE A 4 12.13 8.73 -22.21
C PHE A 4 12.63 7.57 -21.35
N GLU A 5 13.68 6.90 -21.81
CA GLU A 5 14.23 5.76 -21.09
C GLU A 5 14.71 6.15 -19.69
N SER A 6 15.44 7.27 -19.56
CA SER A 6 15.95 7.73 -18.27
C SER A 6 14.81 8.08 -17.31
N THR A 7 13.77 8.77 -17.77
CA THR A 7 12.61 9.13 -16.93
C THR A 7 11.78 7.90 -16.55
N PHE A 8 11.61 6.94 -17.46
CA PHE A 8 10.94 5.67 -17.16
C PHE A 8 11.73 4.84 -16.13
N LEU A 9 13.05 4.77 -16.27
CA LEU A 9 13.92 4.06 -15.32
C LEU A 9 13.98 4.79 -13.97
N GLU A 10 13.91 6.12 -13.95
CA GLU A 10 13.79 6.91 -12.73
C GLU A 10 12.49 6.61 -11.99
N HIS A 11 11.35 6.59 -12.70
CA HIS A 11 10.07 6.18 -12.13
C HIS A 11 10.16 4.75 -11.56
N MET A 12 10.72 3.80 -12.32
CA MET A 12 10.96 2.43 -11.84
C MET A 12 11.84 2.39 -10.59
N LYS A 13 12.89 3.21 -10.53
CA LYS A 13 13.81 3.29 -9.38
C LYS A 13 13.13 3.88 -8.15
N GLN A 14 12.20 4.81 -8.32
CA GLN A 14 11.48 5.44 -7.21
C GLN A 14 10.36 4.53 -6.67
N SER A 15 9.54 3.97 -7.56
CA SER A 15 8.33 3.23 -7.18
C SER A 15 8.56 1.73 -7.01
N HIS A 16 9.46 1.13 -7.79
CA HIS A 16 9.57 -0.33 -7.97
C HIS A 16 10.99 -0.89 -7.87
N ARG A 17 11.89 -0.21 -7.16
CA ARG A 17 13.34 -0.50 -7.14
C ARG A 17 13.73 -1.96 -6.89
N PHE A 18 12.99 -2.64 -6.00
CA PHE A 18 13.29 -4.01 -5.57
C PHE A 18 12.15 -4.99 -5.87
N SER A 19 11.13 -4.51 -6.57
CA SER A 19 9.90 -5.25 -6.78
C SER A 19 9.88 -5.81 -8.20
N ARG A 20 9.38 -7.04 -8.31
CA ARG A 20 8.93 -7.59 -9.58
C ARG A 20 7.52 -7.08 -9.83
N VAL A 21 7.32 -6.35 -10.92
CA VAL A 21 6.06 -5.67 -11.24
C VAL A 21 5.67 -5.95 -12.69
N ALA A 22 4.37 -5.98 -12.97
CA ALA A 22 3.88 -6.13 -14.34
C ALA A 22 4.22 -4.87 -15.15
N ALA A 23 4.76 -5.04 -16.35
CA ALA A 23 5.18 -3.92 -17.19
C ALA A 23 4.02 -2.97 -17.56
N THR A 24 2.81 -3.52 -17.70
CA THR A 24 1.59 -2.75 -17.96
C THR A 24 1.25 -1.82 -16.79
N VAL A 25 1.40 -2.29 -15.55
CA VAL A 25 1.15 -1.49 -14.34
C VAL A 25 2.10 -0.30 -14.28
N VAL A 26 3.41 -0.56 -14.43
CA VAL A 26 4.43 0.52 -14.42
C VAL A 26 4.17 1.55 -15.51
N TYR A 27 3.81 1.09 -16.71
CA TYR A 27 3.56 2.01 -17.82
C TYR A 27 2.32 2.87 -17.57
N ASN A 28 1.24 2.28 -17.05
CA ASN A 28 0.04 3.02 -16.68
C ASN A 28 0.33 4.06 -15.59
N GLU A 29 1.14 3.72 -14.60
CA GLU A 29 1.60 4.65 -13.57
C GLU A 29 2.48 5.77 -14.15
N TYR A 30 3.38 5.42 -15.08
CA TYR A 30 4.24 6.39 -15.75
C TYR A 30 3.43 7.41 -16.56
N ILE A 31 2.45 6.98 -17.35
CA ILE A 31 1.62 7.89 -18.17
C ILE A 31 0.59 8.68 -17.34
N ALA A 32 0.31 8.24 -16.10
CA ALA A 32 -0.55 8.98 -15.19
C ALA A 32 0.12 10.28 -14.69
N ASP A 33 1.45 10.38 -14.73
CA ASP A 33 2.17 11.63 -14.47
C ASP A 33 1.95 12.62 -15.62
N ARG A 34 1.59 13.86 -15.33
CA ARG A 34 1.33 14.90 -16.35
C ARG A 34 2.58 15.36 -17.09
N HIS A 35 3.77 15.08 -16.56
CA HIS A 35 5.07 15.44 -17.16
C HIS A 35 5.77 14.23 -17.80
N HIS A 36 5.06 13.12 -17.99
CA HIS A 36 5.63 11.97 -18.67
C HIS A 36 5.96 12.31 -20.13
N ILE A 37 7.02 11.69 -20.63
CA ILE A 37 7.38 11.79 -22.05
C ILE A 37 6.62 10.69 -22.78
N HIS A 38 5.90 11.03 -23.84
CA HIS A 38 5.20 10.01 -24.61
C HIS A 38 6.19 9.14 -25.40
N MET A 39 5.89 7.84 -25.47
CA MET A 39 6.65 6.84 -26.21
C MET A 39 6.73 7.12 -27.73
N ASN A 40 5.94 8.07 -28.26
CA ASN A 40 5.91 8.45 -29.68
C ASN A 40 7.23 9.11 -30.13
N SER A 41 8.07 9.52 -29.18
CA SER A 41 9.39 10.11 -29.44
C SER A 41 10.55 9.11 -29.22
N THR A 42 10.26 7.81 -29.27
CA THR A 42 11.24 6.73 -29.05
C THR A 42 11.38 5.83 -30.28
N GLU A 43 12.47 5.08 -30.35
CA GLU A 43 12.73 4.11 -31.44
C GLU A 43 11.86 2.85 -31.36
N TRP A 44 11.11 2.65 -30.27
CA TRP A 44 10.34 1.43 -30.05
C TRP A 44 8.89 1.61 -30.51
N ALA A 45 8.43 0.72 -31.39
CA ALA A 45 7.09 0.79 -31.96
C ALA A 45 6.02 0.35 -30.94
N THR A 46 6.39 -0.43 -29.93
CA THR A 46 5.47 -0.95 -28.92
C THR A 46 6.09 -0.98 -27.53
N GLN A 47 5.24 -0.96 -26.51
CA GLN A 47 5.65 -1.10 -25.11
C GLN A 47 6.42 -2.41 -24.90
N THR A 48 5.94 -3.52 -25.48
CA THR A 48 6.61 -4.82 -25.36
C THR A 48 8.02 -4.81 -25.94
N GLU A 49 8.23 -4.11 -27.06
CA GLU A 49 9.55 -3.97 -27.66
C GLU A 49 10.52 -3.19 -26.76
N PHE A 50 10.04 -2.10 -26.16
CA PHE A 50 10.80 -1.36 -25.15
C PHE A 50 11.16 -2.21 -23.93
N ILE A 51 10.22 -3.00 -23.41
CA ILE A 51 10.48 -3.91 -22.28
C ILE A 51 11.53 -4.96 -22.66
N LYS A 52 11.43 -5.57 -23.84
CA LYS A 52 12.45 -6.51 -24.34
C LYS A 52 13.82 -5.83 -24.51
N TYR A 53 13.84 -4.56 -24.93
CA TYR A 53 15.07 -3.77 -25.01
C TYR A 53 15.72 -3.55 -23.62
N LEU A 54 14.94 -3.23 -22.59
CA LEU A 54 15.44 -3.09 -21.22
C LEU A 54 16.07 -4.38 -20.68
N GLY A 55 15.49 -5.53 -21.06
CA GLY A 55 16.05 -6.85 -20.78
C GLY A 55 17.39 -7.09 -21.48
N ARG A 56 17.44 -6.83 -22.80
CA ARG A 56 18.66 -7.00 -23.62
C ARG A 56 19.82 -6.11 -23.16
N THR A 57 19.54 -4.90 -22.69
CA THR A 57 20.55 -3.94 -22.20
C THR A 57 20.93 -4.16 -20.72
N GLY A 58 20.32 -5.13 -20.04
CA GLY A 58 20.59 -5.43 -18.64
C GLY A 58 20.21 -4.29 -17.69
N LYS A 59 19.24 -3.46 -18.06
CA LYS A 59 18.70 -2.38 -17.22
C LYS A 59 17.58 -2.90 -16.31
N CYS A 60 16.82 -3.86 -16.82
CA CYS A 60 15.81 -4.60 -16.07
C CYS A 60 16.00 -6.11 -16.30
N LYS A 61 15.68 -6.92 -15.29
CA LYS A 61 15.39 -8.34 -15.49
C LYS A 61 13.96 -8.43 -16.03
N VAL A 62 13.77 -9.15 -17.12
CA VAL A 62 12.48 -9.26 -17.82
C VAL A 62 12.07 -10.73 -17.85
N GLU A 63 10.81 -11.00 -17.50
CA GLU A 63 10.25 -12.35 -17.47
C GLU A 63 8.88 -12.35 -18.17
N GLU A 64 8.71 -13.23 -19.14
CA GLU A 64 7.42 -13.48 -19.78
C GLU A 64 6.65 -14.54 -19.00
N THR A 65 5.38 -14.28 -18.74
CA THR A 65 4.47 -15.22 -18.07
C THR A 65 3.13 -15.26 -18.81
N PRO A 66 2.28 -16.27 -18.57
CA PRO A 66 0.92 -16.28 -19.12
C PRO A 66 0.07 -15.06 -18.71
N LYS A 67 0.43 -14.37 -17.62
CA LYS A 67 -0.23 -13.15 -17.14
C LYS A 67 0.33 -11.87 -17.78
N GLY A 68 1.31 -11.98 -18.68
CA GLY A 68 1.99 -10.87 -19.34
C GLY A 68 3.45 -10.72 -18.91
N TRP A 69 4.01 -9.55 -19.24
CA TRP A 69 5.42 -9.21 -19.02
C TRP A 69 5.66 -8.66 -17.62
N PHE A 70 6.63 -9.23 -16.92
CA PHE A 70 7.11 -8.75 -15.63
C PHE A 70 8.51 -8.20 -15.75
N ILE A 71 8.77 -7.10 -15.03
CA ILE A 71 10.07 -6.44 -14.97
C ILE A 71 10.52 -6.23 -13.54
N THR A 72 11.83 -6.32 -13.33
CA THR A 72 12.51 -5.98 -12.07
C THR A 72 13.69 -5.09 -12.39
N TYR A 73 13.77 -3.91 -11.78
CA TYR A 73 14.88 -2.97 -12.01
C TYR A 73 16.21 -3.56 -11.54
N ILE A 74 17.27 -3.41 -12.34
CA ILE A 74 18.64 -3.82 -11.97
C ILE A 74 19.40 -2.57 -11.54
N ASP A 75 19.51 -2.39 -10.23
CA ASP A 75 20.26 -1.29 -9.65
C ASP A 75 21.75 -1.63 -9.60
N ARG A 76 22.55 -0.85 -10.32
CA ARG A 76 24.00 -1.01 -10.45
C ARG A 76 24.77 -0.32 -9.32
N ASP A 77 24.10 0.45 -8.46
CA ASP A 77 24.73 1.24 -7.38
C ASP A 77 24.63 0.53 -6.02
N SER A 78 25.68 -0.24 -5.70
CA SER A 78 25.72 -1.20 -4.58
C SER A 78 25.47 -0.61 -3.18
N LYS A 79 25.75 0.68 -2.95
CA LYS A 79 25.61 1.31 -1.63
C LYS A 79 24.15 1.61 -1.24
N THR A 80 23.27 1.82 -2.22
CA THR A 80 21.88 2.19 -1.95
C THR A 80 20.99 0.96 -1.73
N ILE A 81 21.30 -0.14 -2.42
CA ILE A 81 20.66 -1.47 -2.30
C ILE A 81 20.55 -1.93 -0.83
N PHE A 82 21.64 -1.81 -0.07
CA PHE A 82 21.72 -2.39 1.28
C PHE A 82 20.91 -1.59 2.31
N LYS A 83 21.05 -0.25 2.29
CA LYS A 83 20.34 0.64 3.22
C LYS A 83 18.83 0.60 3.01
N GLU A 84 18.37 0.56 1.76
CA GLU A 84 16.95 0.67 1.44
C GLU A 84 16.19 -0.66 1.60
N ARG A 85 16.83 -1.81 1.31
CA ARG A 85 16.25 -3.13 1.65
C ARG A 85 15.98 -3.29 3.14
N LEU A 86 16.90 -2.80 3.98
CA LEU A 86 16.72 -2.81 5.43
C LEU A 86 15.53 -1.93 5.85
N LYS A 87 15.37 -0.75 5.24
CA LYS A 87 14.26 0.16 5.53
C LYS A 87 12.91 -0.42 5.10
N ASN A 88 12.82 -0.98 3.89
CA ASN A 88 11.57 -1.49 3.35
C ASN A 88 11.11 -2.79 4.04
N LYS A 89 12.06 -3.61 4.51
CA LYS A 89 11.74 -4.80 5.33
C LYS A 89 11.18 -4.40 6.70
N ARG A 90 11.68 -3.31 7.30
CA ARG A 90 11.14 -2.77 8.56
C ARG A 90 9.72 -2.27 8.39
N LEU A 91 9.47 -1.36 7.43
CA LEU A 91 8.12 -0.85 7.14
C LEU A 91 7.07 -1.95 6.90
N LYS A 92 7.40 -2.97 6.11
CA LYS A 92 6.47 -4.10 5.88
C LYS A 92 6.22 -4.93 7.14
N SER A 93 7.21 -5.07 8.00
CA SER A 93 7.06 -5.78 9.27
C SER A 93 6.22 -4.98 10.26
N ASP A 94 6.46 -3.67 10.34
CA ASP A 94 5.76 -2.77 11.26
C ASP A 94 4.26 -2.71 10.93
N VAL A 95 3.91 -2.58 9.64
CA VAL A 95 2.50 -2.58 9.20
C VAL A 95 1.81 -3.91 9.52
N ALA A 96 2.48 -5.05 9.30
CA ALA A 96 1.91 -6.36 9.61
C ALA A 96 1.73 -6.57 11.13
N GLU A 97 2.59 -5.98 11.95
CA GLU A 97 2.47 -6.02 13.40
C GLU A 97 1.33 -5.14 13.90
N GLU A 98 1.18 -3.92 13.37
CA GLU A 98 0.06 -3.03 13.66
C GLU A 98 -1.30 -3.69 13.34
N GLU A 99 -1.44 -4.32 12.18
CA GLU A 99 -2.68 -5.03 11.83
C GLU A 99 -3.01 -6.16 12.83
N LYS A 100 -1.99 -6.88 13.31
CA LYS A 100 -2.16 -7.94 14.31
C LYS A 100 -2.54 -7.38 15.68
N GLN A 101 -1.95 -6.25 16.06
CA GLN A 101 -2.27 -5.55 17.31
C GLN A 101 -3.70 -5.02 17.30
N VAL A 102 -4.12 -4.35 16.23
CA VAL A 102 -5.51 -3.87 16.04
C VAL A 102 -6.50 -5.02 16.16
N ARG A 103 -6.21 -6.16 15.50
CA ARG A 103 -7.08 -7.34 15.58
C ARG A 103 -7.16 -7.94 16.98
N THR A 104 -6.11 -7.82 17.78
CA THR A 104 -6.09 -8.33 19.16
C THR A 104 -6.89 -7.43 20.09
N ILE A 105 -6.74 -6.11 19.94
CA ILE A 105 -7.50 -5.10 20.71
C ILE A 105 -8.99 -5.25 20.44
N MET A 106 -9.39 -5.37 19.18
CA MET A 106 -10.81 -5.55 18.79
C MET A 106 -11.44 -6.78 19.45
N LYS A 107 -10.71 -7.91 19.51
CA LYS A 107 -11.19 -9.12 20.18
C LYS A 107 -11.35 -8.97 21.69
N GLN A 108 -10.52 -8.15 22.33
CA GLN A 108 -10.66 -7.87 23.77
C GLN A 108 -11.87 -6.99 24.05
N ILE A 109 -12.14 -5.99 23.21
CA ILE A 109 -13.33 -5.14 23.31
C ILE A 109 -14.60 -5.98 23.17
N GLU A 110 -14.68 -6.82 22.13
CA GLU A 110 -15.84 -7.69 21.88
C GLU A 110 -16.09 -8.66 23.04
N ARG A 111 -15.04 -9.25 23.60
CA ARG A 111 -15.16 -10.13 24.77
C ARG A 111 -15.65 -9.37 26.01
N THR A 112 -15.18 -8.14 26.22
CA THR A 112 -15.62 -7.29 27.34
C THR A 112 -17.07 -6.83 27.16
N GLU A 113 -17.50 -6.49 25.95
CA GLU A 113 -18.89 -6.14 25.64
C GLU A 113 -19.86 -7.30 25.86
N GLN A 114 -19.45 -8.54 25.58
CA GLN A 114 -20.26 -9.74 25.86
C GLN A 114 -20.37 -10.06 27.36
N LEU A 115 -19.39 -9.60 28.16
CA LEU A 115 -19.36 -9.80 29.62
C LEU A 115 -20.05 -8.65 30.38
N MET A 116 -20.35 -7.52 29.73
CA MET A 116 -21.14 -6.45 30.34
C MET A 116 -22.64 -6.77 30.25
N PRO A 117 -23.36 -6.89 31.38
CA PRO A 117 -24.80 -7.01 31.33
C PRO A 117 -25.41 -5.72 30.79
N ARG A 118 -26.30 -5.82 29.78
CA ARG A 118 -27.15 -4.69 29.35
C ARG A 118 -27.76 -4.05 30.59
N PRO A 119 -27.73 -2.71 30.74
CA PRO A 119 -28.50 -2.07 31.81
C PRO A 119 -29.98 -2.38 31.56
N THR A 120 -30.50 -3.33 32.34
CA THR A 120 -31.93 -3.59 32.45
C THR A 120 -32.59 -2.30 32.91
N SER A 121 -33.40 -1.70 32.04
CA SER A 121 -34.44 -0.76 32.45
C SER A 121 -35.33 -1.49 33.45
N ALA A 122 -35.10 -1.26 34.74
CA ALA A 122 -35.94 -1.76 35.81
C ALA A 122 -36.66 -0.57 36.45
N ASN A 123 -37.99 -0.61 36.29
CA ASN A 123 -38.98 0.27 36.90
C ASN A 123 -38.69 0.54 38.38
N GLY A 124 -38.56 1.81 38.75
CA GLY A 124 -38.64 2.29 40.12
C GLY A 124 -39.87 3.16 40.29
N SER A 125 -40.98 2.56 40.70
CA SER A 125 -42.15 3.26 41.25
C SER A 125 -41.74 3.97 42.55
N PHE A 126 -41.85 5.29 42.59
CA PHE A 126 -41.59 6.10 43.78
C PHE A 126 -42.85 6.89 44.14
N ASP A 127 -43.70 6.28 44.96
CA ASP A 127 -44.81 6.89 45.69
C ASP A 127 -44.59 6.52 47.16
N LEU A 128 -44.76 7.34 48.20
CA LEU A 128 -45.24 8.68 48.48
C LEU A 128 -44.88 8.88 49.96
N LYS A 129 -44.44 10.06 50.43
CA LYS A 129 -44.86 10.61 51.75
C LYS A 129 -44.68 12.14 51.77
N HIS A 130 -45.79 12.85 51.55
CA HIS A 130 -45.92 14.27 51.86
C HIS A 130 -46.91 14.41 53.02
N PRO A 131 -46.48 14.74 54.25
CA PRO A 131 -47.39 15.09 55.32
C PRO A 131 -47.71 16.58 55.26
N TYR A 132 -48.97 16.91 54.95
CA TYR A 132 -49.53 18.25 55.19
C TYR A 132 -49.41 18.58 56.68
N ILE A 133 -48.76 19.70 57.01
CA ILE A 133 -48.97 20.43 58.26
C ILE A 133 -49.89 21.60 57.90
N SER A 134 -51.09 21.59 58.50
CA SER A 134 -52.05 22.70 58.46
C SER A 134 -51.54 23.89 59.28
N PHE A 135 -51.78 25.11 58.78
CA PHE A 135 -51.86 26.33 59.59
C PHE A 135 -52.97 27.23 59.03
N ASP A 136 -53.90 27.57 59.92
CA ASP A 136 -55.13 28.40 59.87
C ASP A 136 -56.09 28.31 58.66
#